data_AF-A0A1V4JWU6-F1
#
_entry.id   AF-A0A1V4JWU6-F1
#
_cell.length_a   1.000
_cell.length_b   1.000
_cell.length_c   1.000
_cell.angle_alpha   90.00
_cell.angle_beta   90.00
_cell.angle_gamma   90.00
#
_symmetry.space_group_name_H-M   'P 1'
#
loop_
_entity.id
_entity.type
_entity.pdbx_description
1 polymer ?
#
loop_
_entity_poly.entity_id
_entity_poly.type
_entity_poly.pdbx_seq_one_letter_code
_entity_poly.pdbx_strand_id
1 'polypeptide(L)' 'MEKTHGGCHGHYVRGICIYGTGDLKWLFNSSCVFANKFELRTYPLTVECLELRHRQRTLSQSEVEVEPNWYF' A
#
# COMPACT_ATOMS: atom_id res chain seq x y z
N MET A 1 20.53 -9.30 7.19
CA MET A 1 19.18 -9.58 6.64
C MET A 1 18.14 -9.16 7.67
N GLU A 2 18.25 -7.90 8.10
CA GLU A 2 17.65 -7.35 9.33
C GLU A 2 17.56 -5.81 9.17
N LYS A 3 16.91 -5.37 8.08
CA LYS A 3 16.43 -4.00 7.83
C LYS A 3 14.93 -4.09 7.46
N THR A 4 14.25 -5.01 8.13
CA THR A 4 13.27 -5.95 7.58
C THR A 4 11.89 -5.65 8.19
N HIS A 5 11.08 -4.80 7.56
CA HIS A 5 9.68 -4.52 7.92
C HIS A 5 9.37 -3.99 9.33
N GLY A 6 10.24 -4.18 10.34
CA GLY A 6 9.99 -3.84 11.74
C GLY A 6 9.04 -4.80 12.47
N GLY A 7 8.69 -5.93 11.84
CA GLY A 7 7.61 -6.81 12.30
C GLY A 7 6.29 -6.56 11.57
N CYS A 8 5.29 -7.41 11.78
CA CYS A 8 3.96 -7.26 11.18
C CYS A 8 3.07 -6.44 12.12
N HIS A 9 2.53 -5.32 11.64
CA HIS A 9 1.61 -4.47 12.41
C HIS A 9 0.13 -4.78 12.13
N GLY A 10 -0.13 -5.76 11.27
CA GLY A 10 -1.43 -6.43 11.17
C GLY A 10 -1.44 -7.73 11.97
N HIS A 11 -1.60 -8.86 11.28
CA HIS A 11 -1.56 -10.18 11.91
C HIS A 11 -1.06 -11.26 10.94
N TYR A 12 -0.68 -12.42 11.47
CA TYR A 12 -0.19 -13.54 10.67
C TYR A 12 -1.29 -14.57 10.39
N VAL A 13 -1.40 -15.00 9.14
CA VAL A 13 -2.21 -16.14 8.74
C VAL A 13 -1.32 -17.15 8.02
N ARG A 14 -1.19 -18.34 8.61
CA ARG A 14 -0.29 -19.42 8.12
C ARG A 14 1.15 -18.93 7.93
N GLY A 15 1.65 -18.11 8.86
CA GLY A 15 3.01 -17.57 8.84
C GLY A 15 3.25 -16.42 7.86
N ILE A 16 2.23 -15.96 7.13
CA ILE A 16 2.32 -14.81 6.21
C ILE A 16 1.68 -13.59 6.88
N CYS A 17 2.37 -12.44 6.85
CA CYS A 17 1.83 -11.18 7.37
C CYS A 17 0.68 -10.70 6.47
N ILE A 18 -0.46 -10.43 7.09
CA ILE A 18 -1.54 -9.62 6.56
C ILE A 18 -1.28 -8.19 7.05
N TYR A 19 -1.03 -7.27 6.13
CA TYR A 19 -0.56 -5.92 6.46
C TYR A 19 -1.64 -5.08 7.15
N GLY A 20 -1.23 -4.43 8.24
CA GLY A 20 -2.01 -3.43 8.96
C GLY A 20 -1.56 -2.01 8.62
N THR A 21 -2.21 -1.01 9.22
CA THR A 21 -1.94 0.41 8.94
C THR A 21 -0.53 0.83 9.36
N GLY A 22 0.02 0.19 10.39
CA GLY A 22 1.41 0.40 10.83
C GLY A 22 2.46 -0.01 9.80
N ASP A 23 2.11 -0.90 8.86
CA ASP A 23 3.02 -1.40 7.82
C ASP A 23 3.15 -0.44 6.63
N LEU A 24 2.28 0.58 6.53
CA LEU A 24 2.24 1.53 5.40
C LEU A 24 3.58 2.22 5.16
N LYS A 25 4.30 2.63 6.21
CA LYS A 25 5.61 3.29 6.05
C LYS A 25 6.61 2.38 5.36
N TRP A 26 6.59 1.09 5.64
CA TRP A 26 7.47 0.15 4.96
C TRP A 26 6.99 -0.15 3.54
N LEU A 27 5.69 -0.38 3.36
CA LEU A 27 5.08 -0.63 2.04
C LEU A 27 5.36 0.51 1.05
N PHE A 28 5.28 1.76 1.50
CA PHE A 28 5.55 2.94 0.66
C PHE A 28 7.01 3.11 0.24
N ASN A 29 7.95 2.55 1.00
CA ASN A 29 9.39 2.69 0.77
C ASN A 29 10.00 1.44 0.13
N SER A 30 9.21 0.38 -0.08
CA SER A 30 9.66 -0.84 -0.73
C SER A 30 9.87 -0.60 -2.23
N SER A 31 10.90 -1.24 -2.80
CA SER A 31 11.12 -1.29 -4.25
C SER A 31 10.32 -2.39 -4.95
N CYS A 32 9.59 -3.22 -4.19
CA CYS A 32 8.73 -4.26 -4.75
C CYS A 32 7.56 -3.64 -5.52
N VAL A 33 7.18 -4.26 -6.65
CA VAL A 33 6.06 -3.82 -7.48
C VAL A 33 4.70 -4.27 -6.90
N PHE A 34 4.69 -5.40 -6.18
CA PHE A 34 3.51 -5.96 -5.54
C PHE A 34 3.80 -6.34 -4.09
N ALA A 35 2.75 -6.34 -3.27
CA ALA A 35 2.78 -6.76 -1.87
C ALA A 35 1.64 -7.73 -1.57
N ASN A 36 1.85 -8.65 -0.63
CA ASN A 36 0.90 -9.68 -0.22
C ASN A 36 1.14 -10.05 1.26
N LYS A 37 0.14 -10.08 2.14
CA LYS A 37 -1.34 -10.10 1.94
C LYS A 37 -2.04 -8.84 2.49
N PHE A 38 -3.24 -8.57 2.00
CA PHE A 38 -4.12 -7.51 2.52
C PHE A 38 -5.47 -8.08 2.94
N GLU A 39 -6.11 -7.45 3.92
CA GLU A 39 -7.47 -7.80 4.36
C GLU A 39 -8.30 -6.54 4.57
N LEU A 40 -9.20 -6.28 3.63
CA LEU A 40 -10.02 -5.07 3.60
C LEU A 40 -10.97 -4.96 4.82
N ARG A 41 -11.47 -6.08 5.33
CA ARG A 41 -12.42 -6.08 6.45
C ARG A 41 -11.77 -5.67 7.78
N THR A 42 -10.51 -5.99 7.97
CA THR A 42 -9.80 -5.78 9.24
C THR A 42 -8.96 -4.51 9.20
N TYR A 43 -8.33 -4.21 8.06
CA TYR A 43 -7.49 -3.03 7.88
C TYR A 43 -7.87 -2.24 6.62
N PRO A 44 -9.10 -1.69 6.54
CA PRO A 44 -9.56 -0.99 5.34
C PRO A 44 -8.65 0.18 4.96
N LEU A 45 -8.23 0.95 5.96
CA LEU A 45 -7.34 2.11 5.77
C LEU A 45 -5.98 1.75 5.15
N THR A 46 -5.46 0.53 5.37
CA THR A 46 -4.20 0.10 4.74
C THR A 46 -4.35 0.07 3.23
N VAL A 47 -5.46 -0.50 2.74
CA VAL A 47 -5.74 -0.62 1.31
C VAL A 47 -6.10 0.74 0.73
N GLU A 48 -6.98 1.50 1.38
CA GLU A 48 -7.42 2.82 0.93
C GLU A 48 -6.27 3.83 0.82
N CYS A 49 -5.36 3.86 1.80
CA CYS A 49 -4.20 4.75 1.75
C CYS A 49 -3.21 4.38 0.64
N LEU A 50 -3.01 3.07 0.38
CA LEU A 50 -2.21 2.62 -0.75
C LEU A 50 -2.85 3.05 -2.07
N GLU A 51 -4.14 2.79 -2.25
CA GLU A 51 -4.89 3.20 -3.44
C GLU A 51 -4.77 4.71 -3.68
N LEU A 52 -5.09 5.53 -2.67
CA LEU A 52 -5.06 6.99 -2.78
C LEU A 52 -3.66 7.48 -3.15
N ARG A 53 -2.62 6.99 -2.47
CA ARG A 53 -1.23 7.39 -2.76
C ARG A 53 -0.82 7.00 -4.17
N HIS A 54 -1.15 5.78 -4.60
CA HIS A 54 -0.81 5.31 -5.95
C HIS A 54 -1.56 6.11 -7.01
N ARG A 55 -2.86 6.37 -6.82
CA ARG A 55 -3.66 7.21 -7.71
C ARG A 55 -3.05 8.61 -7.85
N GLN A 56 -2.78 9.28 -6.73
CA GLN A 56 -2.16 10.61 -6.72
C GLN A 56 -0.79 10.62 -7.41
N ARG A 57 0.04 9.62 -7.14
CA ARG A 57 1.37 9.49 -7.79
C ARG A 57 1.24 9.30 -9.30
N THR A 58 0.32 8.45 -9.74
CA THR A 58 0.09 8.20 -11.17
C THR A 58 -0.43 9.45 -11.89
N LEU A 59 -1.43 10.12 -11.33
CA LEU A 59 -1.99 11.33 -11.95
C LEU A 59 -0.98 12.48 -12.00
N SER A 60 -0.19 12.67 -10.94
CA SER A 60 0.84 13.73 -10.90
C SER A 60 2.05 13.48 -11.80
N GLN A 61 2.30 12.23 -12.18
CA GLN A 61 3.42 11.81 -13.02
C GLN A 61 2.98 11.43 -14.45
N SER A 62 1.76 11.80 -14.84
CA SER A 62 1.25 11.53 -16.19
C SER A 62 2.02 12.35 -17.23
N GLU A 63 2.54 11.67 -18.25
CA GLU A 63 3.15 12.31 -19.43
C GLU A 63 2.11 12.75 -20.47
N VAL A 64 0.88 12.27 -20.32
CA VAL A 64 -0.27 12.60 -21.18
C VAL A 64 -1.29 13.46 -20.43
N GLU A 65 -2.11 14.18 -21.19
CA GLU A 65 -3.24 14.92 -20.61
C GLU A 65 -4.15 13.96 -19.84
N VAL A 66 -4.54 14.37 -18.64
CA VAL A 66 -5.37 13.58 -17.73
C VAL A 66 -6.79 14.10 -17.80
N GLU A 67 -7.72 13.22 -18.08
CA GLU A 67 -9.15 13.51 -18.13
C GLU A 67 -9.61 14.09 -16.78
N PRO A 68 -10.30 15.25 -16.76
CA PRO A 68 -10.70 15.90 -15.51
C PRO A 68 -11.50 14.98 -14.57
N ASN A 69 -12.30 14.06 -15.12
CA ASN A 69 -13.08 13.11 -14.35
C ASN A 69 -12.25 12.05 -13.63
N TRP A 70 -10.95 11.91 -13.91
CA TRP A 70 -10.07 10.98 -13.19
C TRP A 70 -9.56 11.55 -11.87
N TYR A 71 -9.75 12.84 -11.59
CA TYR A 71 -9.45 13.42 -10.28
C TYR A 71 -10.56 13.18 -9.24
N PHE A 72 -11.76 12.80 -9.69
CA PHE A 72 -12.96 12.66 -8.86
C PHE A 72 -13.49 11.22 -8.83
#